data_AF-A0A3M1SLW6-F1
#
_entry.id   AF-A0A3M1SLW6-F1
#
_cell.length_a   1.000
_cell.length_b   1.000
_cell.length_c   1.000
_cell.angle_alpha   90.00
_cell.angle_beta   90.00
_cell.angle_gamma   90.00
#
_symmetry.space_group_name_H-M   'P 1'
#
loop_
_entity.id
_entity.type
_entity.pdbx_description
1 polymer ?
#
loop_
_entity_poly.entity_id
_entity_poly.type
_entity_poly.pdbx_seq_one_letter_code
_entity_poly.pdbx_strand_id
1 'polypeptide(L)'
;MLRWSYLLPRLVLLSLLLVVLWWIAPWIVRHSIQLAGQSLTASRWEIGTADVSFRRARVVLSDVAVADPTSPMTNLISIDQATLDFDGNALLGGRYVVENGTLSGVRFSTQRSTSGKLDPTLDFLPEWAAQDLADSLTPWFDRIRPFLLESIEEQINSFESVRLAREMEQRWPLEYRRMSDRIDRIRARIERLQQMARQQPQDPAARIAMFRDMLAEFESLRVELEQIPVEIDRLERQAATDKQALLAARDHDLERLARMTDPGEYTSRKLAEYLLGPTLGRPLAAILVQLDAFGRATTETAEGPKRARGIDVPFPAGDPLPVFEADRLAVDGIMKFDGRDIPFAGEVRHLSSDPRLTAEPLQIVLQVDPGNLPWFQDTVV
;
A
#
# COMPACT_ATOMS: atom_id res chain seq x y z
N MET A 1 32.54 3.72 48.56
CA MET A 1 31.66 2.64 49.07
C MET A 1 30.28 2.82 48.46
N LEU A 2 29.90 1.96 47.51
CA LEU A 2 28.58 2.00 46.87
C LEU A 2 27.51 1.67 47.92
N ARG A 3 26.51 2.55 48.11
CA ARG A 3 25.42 2.31 49.07
C ARG A 3 24.44 1.27 48.51
N TRP A 4 24.77 -0.01 48.69
CA TRP A 4 24.00 -1.17 48.23
C TRP A 4 22.52 -1.14 48.62
N SER A 5 22.16 -0.46 49.72
CA SER A 5 20.77 -0.27 50.16
C SER A 5 19.87 0.48 49.17
N TYR A 6 20.41 1.28 48.25
CA TYR A 6 19.61 2.00 47.23
C TYR A 6 19.60 1.32 45.86
N LEU A 7 20.61 0.47 45.60
CA LEU A 7 20.72 -0.27 44.35
C LEU A 7 19.84 -1.52 44.38
N LEU A 8 19.76 -2.20 45.53
CA LEU A 8 18.95 -3.41 45.69
C LEU A 8 17.46 -3.19 45.35
N PRO A 9 16.74 -2.21 45.92
CA PRO A 9 15.32 -2.02 45.59
C PRO A 9 15.08 -1.59 44.14
N ARG A 10 16.00 -0.83 43.53
CA ARG A 10 15.90 -0.43 42.12
C ARG A 10 16.16 -1.60 41.17
N LEU A 11 17.12 -2.47 41.49
CA LEU A 11 17.37 -3.69 40.72
C LEU A 11 16.20 -4.66 40.82
N VAL A 12 15.61 -4.81 42.01
CA VAL A 12 14.38 -5.62 42.19
C VAL A 12 13.25 -5.04 41.35
N LEU A 13 13.01 -3.73 41.41
CA LEU A 13 11.95 -3.09 40.63
C LEU A 13 12.19 -3.16 39.11
N LEU A 14 13.43 -2.98 38.66
CA LEU A 14 13.83 -3.17 37.26
C LEU A 14 13.63 -4.62 36.80
N SER A 15 14.02 -5.60 37.63
CA SER A 15 13.84 -7.02 37.33
C SER A 15 12.36 -7.40 37.24
N LEU A 16 11.53 -6.86 38.14
CA LEU A 16 10.09 -7.06 38.12
C LEU A 16 9.47 -6.46 36.86
N LEU A 17 9.88 -5.24 36.48
CA LEU A 17 9.44 -4.59 35.24
C LEU A 17 9.82 -5.42 34.01
N LEU A 18 11.05 -5.93 33.94
CA LEU A 18 11.51 -6.76 32.83
C LEU A 18 10.72 -8.08 32.73
N VAL A 19 10.39 -8.71 33.86
CA VAL A 19 9.57 -9.93 33.89
C VAL A 19 8.14 -9.64 33.40
N VAL A 20 7.54 -8.53 33.85
CA VAL A 20 6.21 -8.10 33.39
C VAL A 20 6.22 -7.80 31.89
N LEU A 21 7.22 -7.07 31.39
CA LEU A 21 7.36 -6.76 29.98
C LEU A 21 7.56 -8.03 29.13
N TRP A 22 8.36 -8.99 29.64
CA TRP A 22 8.57 -10.27 28.98
C TRP A 22 7.28 -11.09 28.86
N TRP A 23 6.43 -11.05 29.90
CA TRP A 23 5.15 -11.76 29.91
C TRP A 23 4.09 -11.09 29.02
N ILE A 24 4.08 -9.77 28.94
CA ILE A 24 3.09 -9.00 28.17
C ILE A 24 3.46 -8.88 26.69
N ALA A 25 4.73 -9.00 26.31
CA ALA A 25 5.18 -8.78 24.93
C ALA A 25 4.50 -9.66 23.86
N PRO A 26 4.29 -10.97 24.06
CA PRO A 26 3.44 -11.79 23.19
C PRO A 26 2.06 -11.16 22.92
N TRP A 27 1.42 -10.67 23.98
CA TRP A 27 0.11 -10.03 23.89
C TRP A 27 0.19 -8.70 23.14
N ILE A 28 1.16 -7.83 23.43
CA ILE A 28 1.36 -6.57 22.71
C ILE A 28 1.60 -6.81 21.22
N VAL A 29 2.53 -7.70 20.87
CA VAL A 29 2.91 -7.96 19.48
C VAL A 29 1.72 -8.47 18.67
N ARG A 30 0.98 -9.44 19.23
CA ARG A 30 -0.25 -9.96 18.62
C ARG A 30 -1.23 -8.83 18.31
N HIS A 31 -1.58 -8.02 19.30
CA HIS A 31 -2.57 -6.96 19.14
C HIS A 31 -2.07 -5.82 18.25
N SER A 32 -0.79 -5.44 18.34
CA SER A 32 -0.22 -4.40 17.47
C SER A 32 -0.27 -4.80 16.00
N ILE A 33 0.01 -6.07 15.69
CA ILE A 33 -0.03 -6.58 14.31
C ILE A 33 -1.47 -6.70 13.83
N GLN A 34 -2.41 -7.13 14.68
CA GLN A 34 -3.83 -7.13 14.34
C GLN A 34 -4.36 -5.73 14.03
N LEU A 35 -4.06 -4.74 14.88
CA LEU A 35 -4.50 -3.36 14.69
C LEU A 35 -3.89 -2.74 13.43
N ALA A 36 -2.57 -2.92 13.23
CA ALA A 36 -1.90 -2.43 12.04
C ALA A 36 -2.48 -3.10 10.78
N GLY A 37 -2.62 -4.42 10.76
CA GLY A 37 -3.19 -5.18 9.65
C GLY A 37 -4.64 -4.79 9.33
N GLN A 38 -5.49 -4.67 10.35
CA GLN A 38 -6.89 -4.24 10.20
C GLN A 38 -6.99 -2.82 9.64
N SER A 39 -6.14 -1.89 10.10
CA SER A 39 -6.11 -0.52 9.59
C SER A 39 -5.66 -0.43 8.13
N LEU A 40 -4.71 -1.27 7.72
CA LEU A 40 -4.16 -1.26 6.35
C LEU A 40 -5.09 -1.93 5.34
N THR A 41 -5.79 -3.00 5.74
CA THR A 41 -6.56 -3.84 4.81
C THR A 41 -8.07 -3.66 4.93
N ALA A 42 -8.53 -2.95 5.96
CA ALA A 42 -9.94 -2.81 6.33
C ALA A 42 -10.67 -4.17 6.37
N SER A 43 -9.98 -5.19 6.85
CA SER A 43 -10.49 -6.54 7.03
C SER A 43 -10.08 -7.10 8.39
N ARG A 44 -10.81 -8.10 8.90
CA ARG A 44 -10.52 -8.71 10.20
C ARG A 44 -9.25 -9.54 10.11
N TRP A 45 -8.25 -9.17 10.92
CA TRP A 45 -7.05 -9.98 11.15
C TRP A 45 -7.21 -10.78 12.44
N GLU A 46 -7.13 -12.09 12.31
CA GLU A 46 -7.09 -13.02 13.42
C GLU A 46 -5.70 -13.63 13.46
N ILE A 47 -5.10 -13.61 14.65
CA ILE A 47 -3.83 -14.26 14.92
C ILE A 47 -4.09 -15.18 16.11
N GLY A 48 -3.82 -16.48 15.98
CA GLY A 48 -4.03 -17.45 17.04
C GLY A 48 -3.11 -17.16 18.23
N THR A 49 -1.81 -17.32 18.02
CA THR A 49 -0.77 -17.08 19.02
C THR A 49 0.36 -16.22 18.47
N ALA A 50 1.06 -15.52 19.36
CA ALA A 50 2.29 -14.83 19.04
C ALA A 50 3.34 -15.20 20.09
N ASP A 51 4.50 -15.66 19.65
CA ASP A 51 5.65 -15.97 20.51
C ASP A 51 6.78 -15.00 20.21
N VAL A 52 7.30 -14.37 21.25
CA VAL A 52 8.36 -13.36 21.15
C VAL A 52 9.59 -13.84 21.89
N SER A 53 10.68 -14.02 21.16
CA SER A 53 11.97 -14.44 21.68
C SER A 53 12.96 -13.28 21.64
N PHE A 54 13.01 -12.49 22.73
CA PHE A 54 13.92 -11.34 22.84
C PHE A 54 15.40 -11.66 22.65
N ARG A 55 15.86 -12.82 23.12
CA ARG A 55 17.27 -13.23 23.01
C ARG A 55 17.73 -13.44 21.56
N ARG A 56 16.79 -13.81 20.68
CA ARG A 56 17.04 -14.05 19.25
C ARG A 56 16.38 -12.98 18.37
N ALA A 57 15.80 -11.94 18.98
CA ALA A 57 14.95 -10.97 18.31
C ALA A 57 13.98 -11.62 17.30
N ARG A 58 13.32 -12.71 17.71
CA ARG A 58 12.44 -13.52 16.86
C ARG A 58 10.98 -13.34 17.24
N VAL A 59 10.12 -13.22 16.25
CA VAL A 59 8.66 -13.24 16.40
C VAL A 59 8.09 -14.40 15.59
N VAL A 60 7.28 -15.24 16.23
CA VAL A 60 6.53 -16.32 15.56
C VAL A 60 5.05 -16.06 15.76
N LEU A 61 4.29 -15.99 14.68
CA LEU A 61 2.84 -15.90 14.68
C LEU A 61 2.28 -17.22 14.17
N SER A 62 1.27 -17.76 14.83
CA SER A 62 0.57 -18.97 14.38
C SER A 62 -0.89 -18.66 14.08
N ASP A 63 -1.44 -19.37 13.10
CA ASP A 63 -2.84 -19.28 12.67
C ASP A 63 -3.24 -17.84 12.32
N VAL A 64 -2.52 -17.23 11.38
CA VAL A 64 -2.84 -15.89 10.88
C VAL A 64 -3.89 -16.00 9.79
N ALA A 65 -5.05 -15.40 9.99
CA ALA A 65 -6.15 -15.39 9.04
C ALA A 65 -6.63 -13.97 8.77
N VAL A 66 -6.71 -13.61 7.49
CA VAL A 66 -7.19 -12.31 7.04
C VAL A 66 -8.52 -12.51 6.33
N ALA A 67 -9.58 -11.86 6.81
CA ALA A 67 -10.90 -11.97 6.22
C ALA A 67 -10.98 -11.34 4.81
N ASP A 68 -11.77 -11.94 3.94
CA ASP A 68 -12.17 -11.31 2.69
C ASP A 68 -13.23 -10.24 3.00
N PRO A 69 -12.97 -8.99 2.64
CA PRO A 69 -13.89 -7.90 2.96
C PRO A 69 -15.13 -7.85 2.07
N THR A 70 -15.12 -8.52 0.91
CA THR A 70 -16.28 -8.71 0.04
C THR A 70 -17.12 -9.91 0.46
N SER A 71 -16.48 -10.91 1.09
CA SER A 71 -17.10 -12.17 1.52
C SER A 71 -16.72 -12.49 2.98
N PRO A 72 -17.48 -12.00 3.97
CA PRO A 72 -17.10 -12.09 5.39
C PRO A 72 -16.92 -13.51 5.93
N MET A 73 -17.47 -14.53 5.27
CA MET A 73 -17.35 -15.94 5.68
C MET A 73 -16.19 -16.68 5.01
N THR A 74 -15.31 -15.97 4.30
CA THR A 74 -14.11 -16.52 3.67
C THR A 74 -12.86 -15.74 4.07
N ASN A 75 -11.73 -16.42 4.20
CA ASN A 75 -10.43 -15.78 4.36
C ASN A 75 -9.91 -15.39 2.98
N LEU A 76 -9.39 -14.17 2.85
CA LEU A 76 -8.59 -13.79 1.69
C LEU A 76 -7.29 -14.60 1.67
N ILE A 77 -6.61 -14.64 2.82
CA ILE A 77 -5.39 -15.40 3.03
C ILE A 77 -5.38 -15.99 4.45
N SER A 78 -4.90 -17.21 4.58
CA SER A 78 -4.63 -17.89 5.84
C SER A 78 -3.21 -18.42 5.82
N ILE A 79 -2.51 -18.33 6.94
CA ILE A 79 -1.09 -18.67 7.09
C ILE A 79 -0.99 -19.48 8.38
N ASP A 80 -0.44 -20.68 8.29
CA ASP A 80 -0.31 -21.55 9.46
C ASP A 80 0.75 -21.00 10.43
N GLN A 81 1.90 -20.55 9.89
CA GLN A 81 2.98 -20.00 10.68
C GLN A 81 3.73 -18.89 9.93
N ALA A 82 3.93 -17.76 10.59
CA ALA A 82 4.79 -16.67 10.13
C ALA A 82 5.92 -16.45 11.13
N THR A 83 7.16 -16.67 10.72
CA THR A 83 8.36 -16.44 11.55
C THR A 83 9.14 -15.27 10.98
N LEU A 84 9.59 -14.36 11.84
CA LEU A 84 10.44 -13.23 11.50
C LEU A 84 11.61 -13.16 12.48
N ASP A 85 12.82 -13.29 11.97
CA ASP A 85 14.08 -13.12 12.69
C ASP A 85 14.63 -11.73 12.40
N PHE A 86 14.77 -10.90 13.43
CA PHE A 86 15.26 -9.53 13.31
C PHE A 86 16.71 -9.39 13.79
N ASP A 87 17.45 -8.43 13.23
CA ASP A 87 18.72 -7.99 13.81
C ASP A 87 18.45 -7.14 15.07
N GLY A 88 18.77 -7.70 16.23
CA GLY A 88 18.59 -7.04 17.52
C GLY A 88 19.38 -5.74 17.67
N ASN A 89 20.56 -5.63 17.06
CA ASN A 89 21.36 -4.39 17.11
C ASN A 89 20.71 -3.30 16.25
N ALA A 90 20.21 -3.67 15.08
CA ALA A 90 19.47 -2.76 14.21
C ALA A 90 18.19 -2.25 14.89
N LEU A 91 17.44 -3.14 15.57
CA LEU A 91 16.22 -2.77 16.32
C LEU A 91 16.51 -1.75 17.43
N LEU A 92 17.61 -1.91 18.18
CA LEU A 92 18.01 -0.94 19.20
C LEU A 92 18.37 0.43 18.60
N GLY A 93 18.85 0.43 17.34
CA GLY A 93 19.10 1.63 16.54
C GLY A 93 17.87 2.20 15.85
N GLY A 94 16.66 1.66 16.07
CA GLY A 94 15.42 2.11 15.45
C GLY A 94 15.23 1.65 14.00
N ARG A 95 16.02 0.67 13.54
CA ARG A 95 15.90 0.06 12.21
C ARG A 95 15.25 -1.32 12.30
N TYR A 96 14.47 -1.68 11.30
CA TYR A 96 13.76 -2.95 11.23
C TYR A 96 14.39 -3.83 10.16
N VAL A 97 15.41 -4.60 10.54
CA VAL A 97 16.12 -5.50 9.63
C VAL A 97 15.69 -6.93 9.91
N VAL A 98 15.10 -7.59 8.93
CA VAL A 98 14.66 -9.00 8.98
C VAL A 98 15.71 -9.86 8.28
N GLU A 99 16.49 -10.62 9.06
CA GLU A 99 17.51 -11.52 8.52
C GLU A 99 16.86 -12.73 7.82
N ASN A 100 15.82 -13.30 8.44
CA ASN A 100 15.09 -14.44 7.89
C ASN A 100 13.61 -14.35 8.24
N GLY A 101 12.76 -14.26 7.22
CA GLY A 101 11.32 -14.40 7.35
C GLY A 101 10.83 -15.65 6.64
N THR A 102 9.90 -16.38 7.25
CA THR A 102 9.23 -17.53 6.64
C THR A 102 7.74 -17.45 6.84
N LEU A 103 6.98 -17.63 5.76
CA LEU A 103 5.52 -17.74 5.77
C LEU A 103 5.16 -19.14 5.29
N SER A 104 4.70 -19.99 6.20
CA SER A 104 4.41 -21.39 5.90
C SER A 104 2.93 -21.71 5.93
N GLY A 105 2.53 -22.63 5.04
CA GLY A 105 1.15 -23.08 4.94
C GLY A 105 0.19 -21.98 4.47
N VAL A 106 0.63 -21.12 3.56
CA VAL A 106 -0.22 -20.07 2.99
C VAL A 106 -1.35 -20.72 2.16
N ARG A 107 -2.60 -20.36 2.46
CA ARG A 107 -3.77 -20.78 1.67
C ARG A 107 -4.66 -19.57 1.38
N PHE A 108 -5.23 -19.56 0.19
CA PHE A 108 -6.14 -18.51 -0.25
C PHE A 108 -7.59 -19.01 -0.20
N SER A 109 -8.54 -18.09 0.02
CA SER A 109 -9.99 -18.37 -0.11
C SER A 109 -10.50 -19.53 0.76
N THR A 110 -10.01 -19.68 1.99
CA THR A 110 -10.48 -20.74 2.91
C THR A 110 -11.80 -20.35 3.58
N GLN A 111 -12.62 -21.34 3.92
CA GLN A 111 -13.89 -21.10 4.62
C GLN A 111 -13.67 -20.75 6.10
N ARG A 112 -14.46 -19.82 6.65
CA ARG A 112 -14.40 -19.40 8.05
C ARG A 112 -15.57 -19.97 8.85
N SER A 113 -15.34 -20.28 10.13
CA SER A 113 -16.40 -20.63 11.11
C SER A 113 -17.06 -19.39 11.72
N THR A 114 -16.36 -18.26 11.74
CA THR A 114 -16.79 -17.00 12.36
C THR A 114 -16.69 -15.84 11.36
N SER A 115 -17.71 -14.98 11.34
CA SER A 115 -17.78 -13.82 10.45
C SER A 115 -16.55 -12.92 10.59
N GLY A 116 -15.93 -12.62 9.45
CA GLY A 116 -14.85 -11.65 9.27
C GLY A 116 -15.31 -10.20 9.29
N LYS A 117 -16.59 -9.93 9.55
CA LYS A 117 -17.10 -8.57 9.72
C LYS A 117 -16.46 -7.97 10.98
N LEU A 118 -15.80 -6.82 10.83
CA LEU A 118 -15.25 -6.08 11.95
C LEU A 118 -16.41 -5.61 12.84
N ASP A 119 -16.51 -6.13 14.06
CA ASP A 119 -17.27 -5.46 15.10
C ASP A 119 -16.36 -4.43 15.76
N PRO A 120 -16.79 -3.17 15.91
CA PRO A 120 -16.00 -2.12 16.53
C PRO A 120 -16.00 -2.30 18.05
N THR A 121 -15.32 -3.33 18.54
CA THR A 121 -15.16 -3.57 19.97
C THR A 121 -13.77 -3.17 20.41
N LEU A 122 -13.72 -2.36 21.47
CA LEU A 122 -12.54 -1.71 22.04
C LEU A 122 -11.80 -2.67 23.00
N ASP A 123 -11.57 -3.91 22.56
CA ASP A 123 -11.06 -5.01 23.40
C ASP A 123 -9.59 -4.82 23.84
N PHE A 124 -8.94 -3.73 23.44
CA PHE A 124 -7.56 -3.39 23.78
C PHE A 124 -7.42 -2.52 25.04
N LEU A 125 -8.53 -2.06 25.63
CA LEU A 125 -8.52 -1.31 26.88
C LEU A 125 -8.81 -2.25 28.06
N PRO A 126 -8.21 -2.02 29.25
CA PRO A 126 -8.66 -2.66 30.49
C PRO A 126 -10.18 -2.54 30.64
N GLU A 127 -10.89 -3.56 31.15
CA GLU A 127 -12.38 -3.58 31.21
C GLU A 127 -12.98 -2.27 31.71
N TRP A 128 -12.39 -1.65 32.75
CA TRP A 128 -12.85 -0.36 33.28
C TRP A 128 -12.69 0.82 32.31
N ALA A 129 -11.64 0.84 31.50
CA ALA A 129 -11.40 1.87 30.49
C ALA A 129 -12.17 1.59 29.19
N ALA A 130 -12.39 0.30 28.86
CA ALA A 130 -13.25 -0.12 27.77
C ALA A 130 -14.72 0.25 28.06
N GLN A 131 -15.15 0.11 29.31
CA GLN A 131 -16.51 0.40 29.75
C GLN A 131 -16.78 1.91 29.84
N ASP A 132 -15.86 2.70 30.40
CA ASP A 132 -15.96 4.17 30.43
C ASP A 132 -15.96 4.77 29.01
N LEU A 133 -15.15 4.20 28.10
CA LEU A 133 -15.16 4.56 26.69
C LEU A 133 -16.44 4.08 25.99
N ALA A 134 -16.91 2.86 26.23
CA ALA A 134 -18.16 2.33 25.65
C ALA A 134 -19.39 3.12 26.12
N ASP A 135 -19.46 3.49 27.40
CA ASP A 135 -20.52 4.30 27.99
C ASP A 135 -20.48 5.73 27.45
N SER A 136 -19.28 6.29 27.21
CA SER A 136 -19.11 7.58 26.54
C SER A 136 -19.47 7.56 25.04
N LEU A 137 -19.37 6.39 24.40
CA LEU A 137 -19.62 6.21 22.97
C LEU A 137 -21.04 5.74 22.63
N THR A 138 -21.77 5.16 23.57
CA THR A 138 -23.16 4.71 23.36
C THR A 138 -24.08 5.87 22.89
N PRO A 139 -24.05 7.07 23.52
CA PRO A 139 -24.83 8.21 23.06
C PRO A 139 -24.42 8.73 21.67
N TRP A 140 -23.14 8.59 21.32
CA TRP A 140 -22.61 8.93 20.00
C TRP A 140 -23.14 7.95 18.95
N PHE A 141 -23.00 6.64 19.21
CA PHE A 141 -23.45 5.57 18.31
C PHE A 141 -24.96 5.63 18.09
N ASP A 142 -25.74 5.86 19.14
CA ASP A 142 -27.20 6.02 19.04
C ASP A 142 -27.62 7.20 18.15
N ARG A 143 -26.81 8.27 18.10
CA ARG A 143 -27.10 9.46 17.28
C ARG A 143 -26.70 9.29 15.82
N ILE A 144 -25.62 8.54 15.52
CA ILE A 144 -25.17 8.27 14.15
C ILE A 144 -25.80 7.01 13.54
N ARG A 145 -26.36 6.11 14.35
CA ARG A 145 -27.03 4.87 13.92
C ARG A 145 -28.10 5.11 12.84
N PRO A 146 -28.98 6.13 12.91
CA PRO A 146 -29.94 6.41 11.84
C PRO A 146 -29.28 6.80 10.51
N PHE A 147 -28.13 7.49 10.56
CA PHE A 147 -27.33 7.85 9.37
C PHE A 147 -26.69 6.61 8.71
N LEU A 148 -26.27 5.64 9.53
CA LEU A 148 -25.61 4.41 9.06
C LEU A 148 -26.59 3.31 8.61
N LEU A 149 -27.78 3.21 9.22
CA LEU A 149 -28.71 2.10 8.97
C LEU A 149 -29.87 2.45 8.03
N GLU A 150 -30.29 3.71 7.91
CA GLU A 150 -31.59 4.03 7.31
C GLU A 150 -31.54 4.62 5.89
N SER A 151 -30.41 5.18 5.42
CA SER A 151 -30.20 5.42 3.98
C SER A 151 -28.72 5.66 3.62
N ILE A 152 -27.98 4.55 3.54
CA ILE A 152 -26.54 4.53 3.19
C ILE A 152 -26.27 5.29 1.89
N GLU A 153 -27.07 5.12 0.84
CA GLU A 153 -26.77 5.75 -0.46
C GLU A 153 -26.95 7.27 -0.47
N GLU A 154 -28.05 7.79 0.08
CA GLU A 154 -28.40 9.20 -0.05
C GLU A 154 -27.52 10.10 0.82
N GLN A 155 -27.12 9.59 1.99
CA GLN A 155 -26.27 10.31 2.94
C GLN A 155 -24.77 10.14 2.65
N ILE A 156 -24.31 9.00 2.13
CA ILE A 156 -22.93 8.85 1.61
C ILE A 156 -22.71 9.73 0.38
N ASN A 157 -23.72 9.92 -0.46
CA ASN A 157 -23.66 10.85 -1.58
C ASN A 157 -23.56 12.32 -1.14
N SER A 158 -23.85 12.64 0.13
CA SER A 158 -23.74 14.00 0.68
C SER A 158 -22.33 14.38 1.12
N PHE A 159 -21.41 13.41 1.22
CA PHE A 159 -20.02 13.66 1.54
C PHE A 159 -19.26 14.22 0.36
N GLU A 160 -18.50 15.29 0.61
CA GLU A 160 -17.74 15.99 -0.42
C GLU A 160 -16.64 15.09 -0.99
N SER A 161 -15.99 14.31 -0.13
CA SER A 161 -14.95 13.34 -0.48
C SER A 161 -15.46 12.25 -1.42
N VAL A 162 -16.67 11.72 -1.19
CA VAL A 162 -17.30 10.69 -2.02
C VAL A 162 -17.67 11.25 -3.39
N ARG A 163 -18.25 12.46 -3.42
CA ARG A 163 -18.60 13.13 -4.67
C ARG A 163 -17.36 13.40 -5.52
N LEU A 164 -16.32 13.94 -4.92
CA LEU A 164 -15.04 14.20 -5.60
C LEU A 164 -14.36 12.91 -6.04
N ALA A 165 -14.37 11.86 -5.21
CA ALA A 165 -13.83 10.56 -5.58
C ALA A 165 -14.53 10.01 -6.85
N ARG A 166 -15.86 10.04 -6.91
CA ARG A 166 -16.61 9.60 -8.11
C ARG A 166 -16.33 10.45 -9.34
N GLU A 167 -16.21 11.76 -9.16
CA GLU A 167 -15.83 12.66 -10.25
C GLU A 167 -14.44 12.29 -10.81
N MET A 168 -13.48 12.04 -9.92
CA MET A 168 -12.11 11.66 -10.28
C MET A 168 -12.04 10.26 -10.90
N GLU A 169 -12.80 9.30 -10.38
CA GLU A 169 -12.94 7.95 -10.93
C GLU A 169 -13.46 7.97 -12.38
N GLN A 170 -14.31 8.94 -12.74
CA GLN A 170 -14.78 9.08 -14.11
C GLN A 170 -13.80 9.88 -14.98
N ARG A 171 -13.20 10.94 -14.45
CA ARG A 171 -12.34 11.87 -15.21
C ARG A 171 -10.99 11.24 -15.57
N TRP A 172 -10.26 10.67 -14.61
CA TRP A 172 -8.88 10.24 -14.82
C TRP A 172 -8.72 9.07 -15.81
N PRO A 173 -9.57 8.03 -15.79
CA PRO A 173 -9.54 6.99 -16.81
C PRO A 173 -9.88 7.50 -18.22
N LEU A 174 -10.63 8.59 -18.31
CA LEU A 174 -10.94 9.24 -19.59
C LEU A 174 -9.73 10.04 -20.09
N GLU A 175 -9.06 10.81 -19.22
CA GLU A 175 -7.83 11.54 -19.59
C GLU A 175 -6.71 10.57 -19.99
N TYR A 176 -6.53 9.47 -19.25
CA TYR A 176 -5.56 8.43 -19.62
C TYR A 176 -5.86 7.83 -21.00
N ARG A 177 -7.11 7.45 -21.26
CA ARG A 177 -7.52 6.92 -22.56
C ARG A 177 -7.29 7.92 -23.69
N ARG A 178 -7.65 9.20 -23.49
CA ARG A 178 -7.42 10.25 -24.49
C ARG A 178 -5.93 10.41 -24.83
N MET A 179 -5.06 10.37 -23.82
CA MET A 179 -3.62 10.46 -24.02
C MET A 179 -3.08 9.21 -24.74
N SER A 180 -3.51 8.01 -24.34
CA SER A 180 -3.16 6.76 -25.02
C SER A 180 -3.57 6.79 -26.49
N ASP A 181 -4.83 7.12 -26.78
CA ASP A 181 -5.35 7.21 -28.14
C ASP A 181 -4.57 8.24 -28.98
N ARG A 182 -4.11 9.33 -28.35
CA ARG A 182 -3.29 10.35 -29.02
C ARG A 182 -1.92 9.81 -29.38
N ILE A 183 -1.25 9.11 -28.47
CA ILE A 183 0.04 8.46 -28.72
C ILE A 183 -0.08 7.42 -29.83
N ASP A 184 -1.15 6.62 -29.83
CA ASP A 184 -1.42 5.62 -30.87
C ASP A 184 -1.67 6.28 -32.24
N ARG A 185 -2.41 7.39 -32.28
CA ARG A 185 -2.57 8.19 -33.50
C ARG A 185 -1.24 8.70 -34.03
N ILE A 186 -0.36 9.22 -33.16
CA ILE A 186 0.97 9.70 -33.55
C ILE A 186 1.81 8.56 -34.12
N ARG A 187 1.81 7.38 -33.47
CA ARG A 187 2.48 6.19 -33.96
C ARG A 187 2.00 5.80 -35.37
N ALA A 188 0.68 5.75 -35.58
CA ALA A 188 0.10 5.44 -36.87
C ALA A 188 0.44 6.48 -37.95
N ARG A 189 0.60 7.76 -37.58
CA ARG A 189 1.06 8.82 -38.50
C ARG A 189 2.52 8.65 -38.88
N ILE A 190 3.39 8.30 -37.92
CA ILE A 190 4.80 8.00 -38.17
C ILE A 190 4.94 6.79 -39.10
N GLU A 191 4.17 5.73 -38.87
CA GLU A 191 4.16 4.54 -39.74
C GLU A 191 3.71 4.89 -41.17
N ARG A 192 2.68 5.74 -41.33
CA ARG A 192 2.27 6.24 -42.65
C ARG A 192 3.37 7.02 -43.35
N LEU A 193 4.08 7.90 -42.65
CA LEU A 193 5.24 8.63 -43.19
C LEU A 193 6.35 7.67 -43.65
N GLN A 194 6.65 6.63 -42.85
CA GLN A 194 7.62 5.61 -43.23
C GLN A 194 7.19 4.83 -44.48
N GLN A 195 5.90 4.51 -44.61
CA GLN A 195 5.36 3.84 -45.79
C GLN A 195 5.44 4.74 -47.03
N MET A 196 5.07 6.02 -46.92
CA MET A 196 5.21 7.00 -48.01
C MET A 196 6.67 7.14 -48.46
N ALA A 197 7.62 7.22 -47.53
CA ALA A 197 9.05 7.31 -47.84
C ALA A 197 9.60 6.06 -48.55
N ARG A 198 8.99 4.89 -48.35
CA ARG A 198 9.35 3.64 -49.05
C ARG A 198 8.80 3.58 -50.47
N GLN A 199 7.71 4.30 -50.76
CA GLN A 199 7.15 4.36 -52.11
C GLN A 199 8.05 5.24 -52.99
N GLN A 200 8.40 4.74 -54.18
CA GLN A 200 9.17 5.49 -55.16
C GLN A 200 8.38 5.60 -56.48
N PRO A 201 7.50 6.61 -56.61
CA PRO A 201 6.77 6.85 -57.85
C PRO A 201 7.75 7.04 -59.02
N GLN A 202 7.45 6.50 -60.20
CA GLN A 202 8.32 6.74 -61.36
C GLN A 202 8.07 8.10 -62.03
N ASP A 203 6.85 8.64 -61.89
CA ASP A 203 6.48 9.96 -62.39
C ASP A 203 7.10 11.10 -61.55
N PRO A 204 7.87 12.04 -62.17
CA PRO A 204 8.42 13.20 -61.49
C PRO A 204 7.38 14.09 -60.80
N ALA A 205 6.19 14.27 -61.39
CA ALA A 205 5.14 15.10 -60.80
C ALA A 205 4.58 14.46 -59.51
N ALA A 206 4.33 13.14 -59.54
CA ALA A 206 3.93 12.37 -58.37
C ALA A 206 4.96 12.39 -57.23
N ARG A 207 6.28 12.39 -57.54
CA ARG A 207 7.33 12.52 -56.51
C ARG A 207 7.28 13.87 -55.79
N ILE A 208 7.12 14.96 -56.53
CA ILE A 208 7.07 16.31 -55.94
C ILE A 208 5.85 16.45 -55.03
N ALA A 209 4.69 15.92 -55.45
CA ALA A 209 3.48 15.88 -54.63
C ALA A 209 3.70 15.09 -53.34
N MET A 210 4.29 13.88 -53.42
CA MET A 210 4.61 13.05 -52.26
C MET A 210 5.52 13.77 -51.24
N PHE A 211 6.60 14.43 -51.70
CA PHE A 211 7.50 15.16 -50.81
C PHE A 211 6.82 16.35 -50.12
N ARG A 212 5.96 17.07 -50.84
CA ARG A 212 5.19 18.19 -50.27
C ARG A 212 4.24 17.68 -49.18
N ASP A 213 3.53 16.59 -49.44
CA ASP A 213 2.55 16.02 -48.51
C ASP A 213 3.27 15.44 -47.27
N MET A 214 4.44 14.80 -47.45
CA MET A 214 5.31 14.37 -46.34
C MET A 214 5.79 15.54 -45.48
N LEU A 215 6.19 16.66 -46.09
CA LEU A 215 6.66 17.83 -45.35
C LEU A 215 5.52 18.46 -44.53
N ALA A 216 4.32 18.56 -45.09
CA ALA A 216 3.13 19.03 -44.39
C ALA A 216 2.75 18.12 -43.21
N GLU A 217 2.82 16.80 -43.41
CA GLU A 217 2.57 15.81 -42.37
C GLU A 217 3.64 15.88 -41.26
N PHE A 218 4.91 16.07 -41.61
CA PHE A 218 6.01 16.23 -40.65
C PHE A 218 5.86 17.50 -39.79
N GLU A 219 5.55 18.64 -40.42
CA GLU A 219 5.33 19.90 -39.68
C GLU A 219 4.14 19.79 -38.71
N SER A 220 3.04 19.17 -39.15
CA SER A 220 1.89 18.97 -38.26
C SER A 220 2.17 17.95 -37.15
N LEU A 221 2.99 16.92 -37.40
CA LEU A 221 3.46 16.00 -36.37
C LEU A 221 4.37 16.70 -35.36
N ARG A 222 5.27 17.56 -35.83
CA ARG A 222 6.14 18.36 -34.97
C ARG A 222 5.33 19.23 -34.03
N VAL A 223 4.36 19.99 -34.56
CA VAL A 223 3.47 20.83 -33.74
C VAL A 223 2.69 19.98 -32.73
N GLU A 224 2.23 18.80 -33.12
CA GLU A 224 1.53 17.91 -32.19
C GLU A 224 2.44 17.40 -31.07
N LEU A 225 3.67 16.98 -31.40
CA LEU A 225 4.68 16.52 -30.43
C LEU A 225 5.11 17.63 -29.46
N GLU A 226 5.18 18.89 -29.92
CA GLU A 226 5.49 20.05 -29.07
C GLU A 226 4.38 20.32 -28.04
N GLN A 227 3.13 19.90 -28.30
CA GLN A 227 2.00 20.08 -27.39
C GLN A 227 1.88 18.98 -26.33
N ILE A 228 2.46 17.80 -26.55
CA ILE A 228 2.42 16.69 -25.60
C ILE A 228 2.99 17.07 -24.23
N PRO A 229 4.23 17.61 -24.11
CA PRO A 229 4.78 17.94 -22.80
C PRO A 229 3.95 19.02 -22.08
N VAL A 230 3.39 19.98 -22.83
CA VAL A 230 2.51 21.03 -22.25
C VAL A 230 1.23 20.43 -21.66
N GLU A 231 0.65 19.44 -22.34
CA GLU A 231 -0.54 18.74 -21.84
C GLU A 231 -0.21 17.84 -20.65
N ILE A 232 0.92 17.13 -20.69
CA ILE A 232 1.41 16.31 -19.57
C ILE A 232 1.63 17.19 -18.33
N ASP A 233 2.34 18.31 -18.45
CA ASP A 233 2.58 19.25 -17.34
C ASP A 233 1.27 19.82 -16.75
N ARG A 234 0.26 20.01 -17.60
CA ARG A 234 -1.06 20.47 -17.18
C ARG A 234 -1.78 19.37 -16.40
N LEU A 235 -1.76 18.14 -16.91
CA LEU A 235 -2.38 16.99 -16.25
C LEU A 235 -1.70 16.69 -14.91
N GLU A 236 -0.37 16.76 -14.83
CA GLU A 236 0.35 16.56 -13.57
C GLU A 236 -0.06 17.58 -12.49
N ARG A 237 -0.12 18.87 -12.86
CA ARG A 237 -0.61 19.92 -11.96
C ARG A 237 -2.07 19.69 -11.55
N GLN A 238 -2.90 19.20 -12.47
CA GLN A 238 -4.29 18.85 -12.16
C GLN A 238 -4.35 17.66 -11.20
N ALA A 239 -3.53 16.63 -11.37
CA ALA A 239 -3.48 15.46 -10.50
C ALA A 239 -3.07 15.83 -9.08
N ALA A 240 -2.06 16.69 -8.94
CA ALA A 240 -1.63 17.21 -7.64
C ALA A 240 -2.75 18.03 -6.96
N THR A 241 -3.42 18.88 -7.73
CA THR A 241 -4.55 19.69 -7.23
C THR A 241 -5.72 18.80 -6.79
N ASP A 242 -6.08 17.81 -7.60
CA ASP A 242 -7.14 16.86 -7.34
C ASP A 242 -6.85 16.04 -6.08
N LYS A 243 -5.62 15.55 -5.93
CA LYS A 243 -5.15 14.84 -4.73
C LYS A 243 -5.34 15.70 -3.48
N GLN A 244 -4.92 16.96 -3.52
CA GLN A 244 -5.08 17.87 -2.40
C GLN A 244 -6.55 18.16 -2.09
N ALA A 245 -7.38 18.40 -3.10
CA ALA A 245 -8.81 18.63 -2.94
C ALA A 245 -9.50 17.42 -2.31
N LEU A 246 -9.13 16.21 -2.72
CA LEU A 246 -9.71 14.98 -2.19
C LEU A 246 -9.33 14.73 -0.73
N LEU A 247 -8.07 14.98 -0.36
CA LEU A 247 -7.60 14.90 1.03
C LEU A 247 -8.27 15.95 1.91
N ALA A 248 -8.39 17.19 1.43
CA ALA A 248 -9.07 18.25 2.16
C ALA A 248 -10.56 17.95 2.36
N ALA A 249 -11.23 17.41 1.35
CA ALA A 249 -12.63 17.01 1.45
C ALA A 249 -12.83 15.83 2.43
N ARG A 250 -11.91 14.86 2.46
CA ARG A 250 -11.90 13.80 3.47
C ARG A 250 -11.81 14.38 4.88
N ASP A 251 -10.87 15.30 5.10
CA ASP A 251 -10.66 15.89 6.42
C ASP A 251 -11.87 16.73 6.85
N HIS A 252 -12.46 17.47 5.91
CA HIS A 252 -13.70 18.23 6.13
C HIS A 252 -14.89 17.31 6.50
N ASP A 253 -15.09 16.20 5.79
CA ASP A 253 -16.16 15.25 6.09
C ASP A 253 -15.95 14.56 7.46
N LEU A 254 -14.71 14.19 7.79
CA LEU A 254 -14.35 13.65 9.11
C LEU A 254 -14.59 14.66 10.22
N GLU A 255 -14.27 15.93 10.01
CA GLU A 255 -14.57 17.00 10.98
C GLU A 255 -16.06 17.25 11.14
N ARG A 256 -16.81 17.26 10.03
CA ARG A 256 -18.28 17.40 10.06
C ARG A 256 -18.91 16.31 10.92
N LEU A 257 -18.43 15.07 10.77
CA LEU A 257 -18.87 13.94 11.58
C LEU A 257 -18.45 14.07 13.04
N ALA A 258 -17.22 14.52 13.30
CA ALA A 258 -16.73 14.75 14.66
C ALA A 258 -17.53 15.84 15.40
N ARG A 259 -17.99 16.89 14.70
CA ARG A 259 -18.78 17.99 15.30
C ARG A 259 -20.24 17.61 15.63
N MET A 260 -20.78 16.54 15.06
CA MET A 260 -22.18 16.14 15.27
C MET A 260 -22.42 15.51 16.65
N THR A 261 -21.39 15.20 17.42
CA THR A 261 -21.50 14.53 18.71
C THR A 261 -20.23 14.72 19.53
N ASP A 262 -20.37 15.37 20.67
CA ASP A 262 -19.30 15.72 21.59
C ASP A 262 -18.98 14.55 22.56
N PRO A 263 -17.81 13.91 22.43
CA PRO A 263 -17.08 13.42 23.60
C PRO A 263 -15.56 13.78 23.54
N GLY A 264 -15.19 14.88 22.88
CA GLY A 264 -13.79 15.35 22.72
C GLY A 264 -13.19 15.14 21.32
N GLU A 265 -12.58 16.19 20.77
CA GLU A 265 -12.14 16.32 19.36
C GLU A 265 -11.25 15.16 18.84
N TYR A 266 -10.39 14.61 19.70
CA TYR A 266 -9.39 13.61 19.28
C TYR A 266 -9.97 12.20 19.14
N THR A 267 -10.91 11.83 20.03
CA THR A 267 -11.51 10.49 20.07
C THR A 267 -12.50 10.32 18.91
N SER A 268 -13.31 11.34 18.63
CA SER A 268 -14.29 11.32 17.54
C SER A 268 -13.66 11.16 16.15
N ARG A 269 -12.50 11.79 15.90
CA ARG A 269 -11.81 11.71 14.60
C ARG A 269 -11.28 10.31 14.32
N LYS A 270 -10.61 9.68 15.28
CA LYS A 270 -10.06 8.31 15.13
C LYS A 270 -11.17 7.27 14.96
N LEU A 271 -12.31 7.45 15.63
CA LEU A 271 -13.44 6.55 15.52
C LEU A 271 -14.19 6.71 14.20
N ALA A 272 -14.36 7.94 13.71
CA ALA A 272 -14.90 8.19 12.37
C ALA A 272 -13.99 7.58 11.30
N GLU A 273 -12.67 7.74 11.44
CA GLU A 273 -11.67 7.13 10.57
C GLU A 273 -11.71 5.59 10.63
N TYR A 274 -11.86 5.00 11.82
CA TYR A 274 -11.94 3.55 11.99
C TYR A 274 -13.23 2.93 11.40
N LEU A 275 -14.37 3.59 11.55
CA LEU A 275 -15.67 3.06 11.10
C LEU A 275 -15.98 3.34 9.64
N LEU A 276 -15.48 4.44 9.10
CA LEU A 276 -15.67 4.81 7.69
C LEU A 276 -14.45 4.51 6.83
N GLY A 277 -13.30 4.17 7.43
CA GLY A 277 -12.13 3.65 6.73
C GLY A 277 -12.45 2.49 5.79
N PRO A 278 -13.30 1.51 6.15
CA PRO A 278 -13.70 0.43 5.24
C PRO A 278 -14.57 0.86 4.06
N THR A 279 -15.45 1.85 4.24
CA THR A 279 -16.41 2.31 3.21
C THR A 279 -15.82 3.40 2.31
N LEU A 280 -15.04 4.32 2.87
CA LEU A 280 -14.38 5.42 2.15
C LEU A 280 -12.97 5.04 1.69
N GLY A 281 -12.27 4.16 2.42
CA GLY A 281 -10.83 3.95 2.23
C GLY A 281 -10.45 3.24 0.95
N ARG A 282 -11.19 2.21 0.50
CA ARG A 282 -10.82 1.48 -0.74
C ARG A 282 -10.98 2.30 -2.01
N PRO A 283 -12.14 2.95 -2.28
CA PRO A 283 -12.28 3.80 -3.47
C PRO A 283 -11.30 4.98 -3.45
N LEU A 284 -11.12 5.61 -2.28
CA LEU A 284 -10.23 6.75 -2.11
C LEU A 284 -8.76 6.36 -2.29
N ALA A 285 -8.33 5.24 -1.71
CA ALA A 285 -6.96 4.74 -1.86
C ALA A 285 -6.65 4.39 -3.32
N ALA A 286 -7.60 3.76 -4.05
CA ALA A 286 -7.41 3.43 -5.46
C ALA A 286 -7.18 4.70 -6.31
N ILE A 287 -7.95 5.75 -6.07
CA ILE A 287 -7.80 7.04 -6.78
C ILE A 287 -6.50 7.73 -6.39
N LEU A 288 -6.17 7.78 -5.09
CA LEU A 288 -4.93 8.40 -4.62
C LEU A 288 -3.69 7.69 -5.19
N VAL A 289 -3.70 6.37 -5.30
CA VAL A 289 -2.63 5.59 -5.94
C VAL A 289 -2.51 5.92 -7.43
N GLN A 290 -3.64 6.03 -8.15
CA GLN A 290 -3.63 6.39 -9.57
C GLN A 290 -3.08 7.82 -9.79
N LEU A 291 -3.48 8.78 -8.95
CA LEU A 291 -2.98 10.15 -9.00
C LEU A 291 -1.48 10.22 -8.68
N ASP A 292 -1.01 9.44 -7.71
CA ASP A 292 0.40 9.37 -7.33
C ASP A 292 1.25 8.72 -8.42
N ALA A 293 0.77 7.62 -9.01
CA ALA A 293 1.42 6.95 -10.13
C ALA A 293 1.55 7.88 -11.35
N PHE A 294 0.52 8.68 -11.63
CA PHE A 294 0.57 9.66 -12.72
C PHE A 294 1.62 10.74 -12.48
N GLY A 295 1.72 11.29 -11.26
CA GLY A 295 2.74 12.28 -10.90
C GLY A 295 4.17 11.74 -10.87
N ARG A 296 4.36 10.43 -10.63
CA ARG A 296 5.69 9.78 -10.65
C ARG A 296 6.17 9.40 -12.05
N ALA A 297 5.26 9.05 -12.96
CA ALA A 297 5.62 8.65 -14.32
C ALA A 297 6.19 9.81 -15.17
N THR A 298 6.03 11.06 -14.73
CA THR A 298 6.49 12.27 -15.42
C THR A 298 7.72 12.92 -14.80
N THR A 299 8.14 12.48 -13.61
CA THR A 299 9.28 13.05 -12.87
C THR A 299 10.64 12.45 -13.25
N GLU A 300 10.69 11.47 -14.17
CA GLU A 300 11.94 11.08 -14.84
C GLU A 300 12.28 12.06 -15.97
N THR A 301 12.55 13.31 -15.60
CA THR A 301 13.29 14.23 -16.45
C THR A 301 14.72 13.72 -16.55
N ALA A 302 15.08 13.12 -17.69
CA ALA A 302 16.47 12.95 -18.07
C ALA A 302 17.11 14.34 -18.26
N GLU A 303 17.62 14.93 -17.18
CA GLU A 303 18.35 16.19 -17.24
C GLU A 303 19.70 15.97 -17.94
N GLY A 304 19.86 16.57 -19.13
CA GLY A 304 21.16 16.75 -19.76
C GLY A 304 22.11 17.60 -18.90
N PRO A 305 23.44 17.48 -19.08
CA PRO A 305 24.40 17.98 -18.10
C PRO A 305 24.46 19.51 -18.11
N LYS A 306 23.79 20.15 -17.15
CA LYS A 306 24.01 21.56 -16.79
C LYS A 306 25.13 21.64 -15.75
N ARG A 307 26.14 22.47 -16.00
CA ARG A 307 27.23 22.71 -15.04
C ARG A 307 26.66 23.28 -13.74
N ALA A 308 26.76 22.50 -12.65
CA ALA A 308 26.21 22.83 -11.35
C ALA A 308 26.97 23.96 -10.65
N ARG A 309 26.23 24.87 -10.01
CA ARG A 309 26.76 25.60 -8.84
C ARG A 309 26.94 24.57 -7.72
N GLY A 310 28.08 24.66 -7.02
CA GLY A 310 28.37 23.79 -5.89
C GLY A 310 27.21 23.78 -4.90
N ILE A 311 26.82 22.58 -4.51
CA ILE A 311 25.81 22.30 -3.48
C ILE A 311 26.58 21.87 -2.24
N ASP A 312 26.21 22.41 -1.10
CA ASP A 312 26.65 21.86 0.18
C ASP A 312 25.97 20.49 0.32
N VAL A 313 26.76 19.43 0.19
CA VAL A 313 26.33 18.06 0.47
C VAL A 313 26.52 17.86 1.97
N PRO A 314 25.44 17.80 2.78
CA PRO A 314 25.59 17.32 4.14
C PRO A 314 26.06 15.87 4.04
N PHE A 315 27.29 15.60 4.48
CA PHE A 315 27.75 14.23 4.68
C PHE A 315 27.03 13.69 5.91
N PRO A 316 26.10 12.71 5.78
CA PRO A 316 25.65 11.99 6.95
C PRO A 316 26.88 11.38 7.62
N ALA A 317 26.98 11.49 8.94
CA ALA A 317 28.05 10.86 9.69
C ALA A 317 27.83 9.34 9.66
N GLY A 318 28.39 8.68 8.65
CA GLY A 318 28.29 7.23 8.41
C GLY A 318 27.53 6.88 7.14
N ASP A 319 27.67 5.63 6.69
CA ASP A 319 26.90 5.08 5.57
C ASP A 319 25.40 5.05 5.93
N PRO A 320 24.54 5.81 5.21
CA PRO A 320 23.11 5.77 5.46
C PRO A 320 22.57 4.40 5.06
N LEU A 321 21.95 3.71 6.02
CA LEU A 321 21.34 2.38 5.84
C LEU A 321 19.81 2.50 5.87
N PRO A 322 19.07 1.64 5.15
CA PRO A 322 17.62 1.70 5.09
C PRO A 322 16.96 1.51 6.46
N VAL A 323 15.79 2.13 6.65
CA VAL A 323 14.99 2.01 7.88
C VAL A 323 14.35 0.62 7.99
N PHE A 324 14.01 0.01 6.84
CA PHE A 324 13.50 -1.35 6.74
C PHE A 324 14.28 -2.13 5.66
N GLU A 325 14.70 -3.34 6.03
CA GLU A 325 15.39 -4.28 5.14
C GLU A 325 14.97 -5.71 5.50
N ALA A 326 14.82 -6.56 4.49
CA ALA A 326 14.60 -7.99 4.67
C ALA A 326 15.55 -8.76 3.74
N ASP A 327 16.52 -9.43 4.34
CA ASP A 327 17.58 -10.17 3.63
C ASP A 327 17.00 -11.37 2.90
N ARG A 328 16.08 -12.08 3.57
CA ARG A 328 15.43 -13.27 3.04
C ARG A 328 14.02 -13.40 3.57
N LEU A 329 13.05 -13.53 2.67
CA LEU A 329 11.66 -13.87 2.96
C LEU A 329 11.27 -15.08 2.12
N ALA A 330 10.99 -16.22 2.76
CA ALA A 330 10.47 -17.40 2.11
C ALA A 330 8.96 -17.52 2.34
N VAL A 331 8.25 -18.03 1.34
CA VAL A 331 6.82 -18.33 1.42
C VAL A 331 6.55 -19.72 0.85
N ASP A 332 5.74 -20.51 1.51
CA ASP A 332 5.23 -21.78 1.02
C ASP A 332 3.72 -21.89 1.26
N GLY A 333 3.03 -22.58 0.36
CA GLY A 333 1.59 -22.67 0.46
C GLY A 333 0.93 -23.48 -0.63
N ILE A 334 -0.40 -23.44 -0.62
CA ILE A 334 -1.28 -24.09 -1.58
C ILE A 334 -2.18 -23.01 -2.19
N MET A 335 -2.17 -22.92 -3.51
CA MET A 335 -3.10 -22.08 -4.27
C MET A 335 -4.11 -22.95 -5.01
N LYS A 336 -5.31 -22.44 -5.22
CA LYS A 336 -6.34 -23.11 -6.04
C LYS A 336 -6.28 -22.60 -7.47
N PHE A 337 -6.05 -23.49 -8.42
CA PHE A 337 -6.12 -23.21 -9.85
C PHE A 337 -6.96 -24.28 -10.53
N ASP A 338 -8.00 -23.86 -11.26
CA ASP A 338 -8.96 -24.78 -11.90
C ASP A 338 -9.54 -25.84 -10.93
N GLY A 339 -9.84 -25.42 -9.69
CA GLY A 339 -10.39 -26.28 -8.65
C GLY A 339 -9.40 -27.31 -8.06
N ARG A 340 -8.12 -27.28 -8.48
CA ARG A 340 -7.06 -28.14 -7.95
C ARG A 340 -6.15 -27.36 -7.02
N ASP A 341 -5.70 -28.05 -5.98
CA ASP A 341 -4.71 -27.54 -5.03
C ASP A 341 -3.32 -27.69 -5.66
N ILE A 342 -2.65 -26.58 -5.91
CA ILE A 342 -1.30 -26.51 -6.46
C ILE A 342 -0.36 -25.96 -5.39
N PRO A 343 0.65 -26.72 -4.95
CA PRO A 343 1.66 -26.22 -4.04
C PRO A 343 2.55 -25.19 -4.74
N PHE A 344 2.90 -24.14 -4.01
CA PHE A 344 3.86 -23.13 -4.45
C PHE A 344 4.85 -22.82 -3.33
N ALA A 345 6.05 -22.41 -3.73
CA ALA A 345 7.08 -21.89 -2.86
C ALA A 345 7.72 -20.67 -3.53
N GLY A 346 8.07 -19.65 -2.76
CA GLY A 346 8.73 -18.46 -3.26
C GLY A 346 9.76 -17.95 -2.26
N GLU A 347 10.74 -17.24 -2.77
CA GLU A 347 11.77 -16.57 -1.99
C GLU A 347 12.02 -15.17 -2.53
N VAL A 348 12.03 -14.19 -1.63
CA VAL A 348 12.42 -12.80 -1.91
C VAL A 348 13.67 -12.50 -1.11
N ARG A 349 14.71 -11.95 -1.76
CA ARG A 349 15.97 -11.56 -1.10
C ARG A 349 16.26 -10.07 -1.33
N HIS A 350 16.87 -9.43 -0.35
CA HIS A 350 17.29 -8.01 -0.40
C HIS A 350 16.13 -7.02 -0.64
N LEU A 351 15.01 -7.23 0.05
CA LEU A 351 13.90 -6.29 0.01
C LEU A 351 14.21 -5.09 0.92
N SER A 352 14.20 -3.87 0.38
CA SER A 352 14.52 -2.67 1.16
C SER A 352 13.55 -1.53 0.90
N SER A 353 13.31 -0.71 1.93
CA SER A 353 12.56 0.54 1.80
C SER A 353 13.30 1.61 0.98
N ASP A 354 14.63 1.49 0.88
CA ASP A 354 15.46 2.38 0.05
C ASP A 354 16.51 1.54 -0.71
N PRO A 355 16.16 1.02 -1.90
CA PRO A 355 17.04 0.15 -2.69
C PRO A 355 18.33 0.82 -3.16
N ARG A 356 18.45 2.16 -3.04
CA ARG A 356 19.68 2.89 -3.40
C ARG A 356 20.76 2.76 -2.33
N LEU A 357 20.36 2.39 -1.12
CA LEU A 357 21.23 2.22 0.05
C LEU A 357 21.67 0.77 0.27
N THR A 358 21.16 -0.17 -0.53
CA THR A 358 21.48 -1.60 -0.44
C THR A 358 22.57 -2.00 -1.43
N ALA A 359 23.48 -2.87 -1.00
CA ALA A 359 24.58 -3.36 -1.84
C ALA A 359 24.12 -4.38 -2.89
N GLU A 360 23.03 -5.11 -2.61
CA GLU A 360 22.51 -6.18 -3.46
C GLU A 360 21.12 -5.82 -4.01
N PRO A 361 20.81 -6.20 -5.28
CA PRO A 361 19.50 -5.95 -5.86
C PRO A 361 18.44 -6.90 -5.30
N LEU A 362 17.18 -6.45 -5.32
CA LEU A 362 16.01 -7.28 -5.03
C LEU A 362 15.99 -8.51 -5.95
N GLN A 363 15.95 -9.70 -5.35
CA GLN A 363 15.81 -10.98 -6.06
C GLN A 363 14.49 -11.62 -5.68
N ILE A 364 13.75 -12.11 -6.67
CA ILE A 364 12.49 -12.82 -6.46
C ILE A 364 12.56 -14.13 -7.22
N VAL A 365 12.37 -15.24 -6.52
CA VAL A 365 12.29 -16.59 -7.08
C VAL A 365 10.93 -17.17 -6.71
N LEU A 366 10.19 -17.66 -7.70
CA LEU A 366 8.92 -18.35 -7.48
C LEU A 366 8.98 -19.71 -8.14
N GLN A 367 8.62 -20.73 -7.38
CA GLN A 367 8.49 -22.11 -7.83
C GLN A 367 7.05 -22.55 -7.59
N VAL A 368 6.43 -23.05 -8.64
CA VAL A 368 5.11 -23.68 -8.55
C VAL A 368 5.36 -25.14 -8.90
N ASP A 369 5.12 -26.06 -7.96
CA ASP A 369 5.17 -27.49 -8.28
C ASP A 369 3.82 -27.87 -8.87
N PRO A 370 3.71 -28.03 -10.21
CA PRO A 370 2.43 -28.13 -10.86
C PRO A 370 1.77 -29.49 -10.63
N GLY A 371 2.45 -30.47 -10.02
CA GLY A 371 1.94 -31.83 -9.94
C GLY A 371 1.51 -32.35 -11.32
N ASN A 372 2.48 -32.65 -12.20
CA ASN A 372 2.24 -33.28 -13.50
C ASN A 372 1.28 -32.51 -14.44
N LEU A 373 1.37 -31.18 -14.50
CA LEU A 373 0.70 -30.38 -15.55
C LEU A 373 1.58 -30.33 -16.81
N PRO A 374 1.07 -30.74 -17.99
CA PRO A 374 1.88 -31.02 -19.19
C PRO A 374 2.43 -29.80 -19.95
N TRP A 375 2.32 -28.58 -19.42
CA TRP A 375 2.68 -27.34 -20.14
C TRP A 375 3.66 -26.43 -19.39
N PHE A 376 4.21 -26.87 -18.25
CA PHE A 376 5.14 -26.10 -17.41
C PHE A 376 6.55 -26.69 -17.33
N GLN A 377 7.00 -27.39 -18.38
CA GLN A 377 8.43 -27.69 -18.55
C GLN A 377 9.04 -26.54 -19.36
N ASP A 378 10.05 -25.90 -18.80
CA ASP A 378 10.89 -24.85 -19.39
C ASP A 378 10.44 -23.40 -19.23
N THR A 379 10.64 -22.84 -18.04
CA THR A 379 11.22 -21.48 -17.94
C THR A 379 11.95 -21.27 -16.61
N VAL A 380 13.27 -21.41 -16.64
CA VAL A 380 14.20 -20.85 -15.64
C VAL A 380 15.13 -19.91 -16.41
N VAL A 381 14.98 -18.60 -16.22
CA VAL A 381 16.04 -17.59 -16.30
C VAL A 381 15.71 -16.50 -15.28
#